data_AF-A0AA40FNB8-F1
#
_entry.id   AF-A0AA40FNB8-F1
#
_cell.length_a   1.000
_cell.length_b   1.000
_cell.length_c   1.000
_cell.angle_alpha   90.00
_cell.angle_beta   90.00
_cell.angle_gamma   90.00
#
_symmetry.space_group_name_H-M   'P 1'
#
loop_
_entity.id
_entity.type
_entity.pdbx_description
1 polymer ?
#
loop_
_entity_poly.entity_id
_entity_poly.type
_entity_poly.pdbx_seq_one_letter_code
_entity_poly.pdbx_strand_id
1 'polypeptide(L)'
;MLKQLQMGMRAFLLMASRVWTCVFFLLKKQISQMQPVKYEIFPLSPLSRHRLSIVKRKILVLDLDETLIHSHHDGVARPTVRFGTPPDFILKVKIDRHPVRFFVHKRPHVDFFLDIVSQWYELVVFTASMEIYGAAVAEKLDNNRGILRRRYYRQHCTPEMGSYTKDLSAICSDLASVFILDNSPGAYRAYPPISVDVL
;
A
#
# COMPACT_ATOMS: atom_id res chain seq x y z
N MET A 1 -30.88 14.77 -53.70
CA MET A 1 -30.91 15.14 -52.26
C MET A 1 -30.93 13.94 -51.30
N LEU A 2 -31.90 13.02 -51.39
CA LEU A 2 -32.04 11.91 -50.42
C LEU A 2 -30.81 10.98 -50.31
N LYS A 3 -30.16 10.66 -51.44
CA LYS A 3 -28.94 9.83 -51.47
C LYS A 3 -27.73 10.51 -50.81
N GLN A 4 -27.54 11.82 -50.97
CA GLN A 4 -26.47 12.58 -50.32
C GLN A 4 -26.69 12.66 -48.80
N LEU A 5 -27.94 12.86 -48.36
CA LEU A 5 -28.31 12.82 -46.95
C LEU A 5 -28.04 11.43 -46.33
N GLN A 6 -28.39 10.36 -47.05
CA GLN A 6 -28.15 8.98 -46.63
C GLN A 6 -26.65 8.66 -46.54
N MET A 7 -25.82 9.14 -47.47
CA MET A 7 -24.36 8.99 -47.40
C MET A 7 -23.75 9.80 -46.24
N GLY A 8 -24.23 11.02 -46.00
CA GLY A 8 -23.81 11.84 -44.86
C GLY A 8 -24.14 11.19 -43.51
N MET A 9 -25.33 10.61 -43.39
CA MET A 9 -25.75 9.89 -42.17
C MET A 9 -24.92 8.63 -41.93
N ARG A 10 -24.59 7.88 -42.99
CA ARG A 10 -23.68 6.72 -42.91
C ARG A 10 -22.27 7.12 -42.49
N ALA A 11 -21.73 8.20 -43.05
CA ALA A 11 -20.41 8.72 -42.67
C ALA A 11 -20.39 9.16 -41.21
N PHE A 12 -21.44 9.84 -40.74
CA PHE A 12 -21.59 10.24 -39.35
C PHE A 12 -21.65 9.04 -38.39
N LEU A 13 -22.46 8.01 -38.71
CA LEU A 13 -22.56 6.80 -37.89
C LEU A 13 -21.22 6.04 -37.82
N LEU A 14 -20.46 5.99 -38.91
CA LEU A 14 -19.12 5.38 -38.92
C LEU A 14 -18.12 6.17 -38.07
N MET A 15 -18.14 7.50 -38.16
CA MET A 15 -17.31 8.36 -37.32
C MET A 15 -17.67 8.24 -35.84
N ALA A 16 -18.96 8.25 -35.51
CA ALA A 16 -19.45 8.04 -34.15
C ALA A 16 -19.04 6.67 -33.60
N SER A 17 -19.13 5.61 -34.41
CA SER A 17 -18.67 4.26 -34.04
C SER A 17 -17.16 4.22 -33.76
N ARG A 18 -16.35 4.90 -34.55
CA ARG A 18 -14.88 5.00 -34.32
C ARG A 18 -14.55 5.77 -33.06
N VAL A 19 -15.22 6.90 -32.82
CA VAL A 19 -15.07 7.68 -31.57
C VAL A 19 -15.49 6.84 -30.37
N TRP A 20 -16.64 6.16 -30.46
CA TRP A 20 -17.12 5.25 -29.41
C TRP A 20 -16.13 4.14 -29.13
N THR A 21 -15.58 3.50 -30.16
CA THR A 21 -14.56 2.45 -30.00
C THR A 21 -13.28 2.99 -29.34
N CYS A 22 -12.86 4.20 -29.70
CA CYS A 22 -11.71 4.87 -29.08
C CYS A 22 -11.97 5.19 -27.60
N VAL A 23 -13.14 5.75 -27.27
CA VAL A 23 -13.55 6.02 -25.87
C VAL A 23 -13.60 4.71 -25.07
N PHE A 24 -14.19 3.65 -25.61
CA PHE A 24 -14.23 2.34 -24.97
C PHE A 24 -12.83 1.76 -24.76
N PHE A 25 -11.94 1.91 -25.74
CA PHE A 25 -10.56 1.46 -25.61
C PHE A 25 -9.82 2.22 -24.51
N LEU A 26 -9.97 3.55 -24.44
CA LEU A 26 -9.37 4.39 -23.40
C LEU A 26 -9.92 4.03 -22.02
N LEU A 27 -11.23 3.85 -21.89
CA LEU A 27 -11.87 3.40 -20.64
C LEU A 27 -11.38 2.00 -20.24
N LYS A 28 -11.33 1.05 -21.16
CA LYS A 28 -10.86 -0.33 -20.90
C LYS A 28 -9.39 -0.36 -20.51
N LYS A 29 -8.54 0.45 -21.16
CA LYS A 29 -7.12 0.61 -20.81
C LYS A 29 -6.97 1.18 -19.40
N GLN A 30 -7.76 2.18 -19.04
CA GLN A 30 -7.75 2.76 -17.70
C GLN A 30 -8.23 1.74 -16.63
N ILE A 31 -9.28 0.97 -16.91
CA ILE A 31 -9.76 -0.09 -16.02
C ILE A 31 -8.71 -1.20 -15.85
N SER A 32 -8.05 -1.59 -16.95
CA SER A 32 -7.04 -2.66 -16.93
C SER A 32 -5.80 -2.27 -16.13
N GLN A 33 -5.41 -0.98 -16.11
CA GLN A 33 -4.32 -0.49 -15.28
C GLN A 33 -4.64 -0.48 -13.78
N MET A 34 -5.92 -0.52 -13.40
CA MET A 34 -6.33 -0.60 -11.99
C MET A 34 -6.67 -2.02 -11.54
N GLN A 35 -6.60 -3.03 -12.41
CA GLN A 35 -6.81 -4.42 -12.01
C GLN A 35 -5.52 -4.95 -11.37
N PRO A 36 -5.55 -5.37 -10.09
CA PRO A 36 -4.41 -6.11 -9.53
C PRO A 36 -4.15 -7.35 -10.38
N VAL A 37 -2.89 -7.73 -10.53
CA VAL A 37 -2.55 -9.08 -11.00
C VAL A 37 -3.16 -10.06 -10.00
N LYS A 38 -4.24 -10.72 -10.41
CA LYS A 38 -4.88 -11.77 -9.61
C LYS A 38 -4.13 -13.06 -9.88
N TYR A 39 -3.37 -13.52 -8.90
CA TYR A 39 -2.82 -14.87 -8.92
C TYR A 39 -3.92 -15.85 -8.53
N GLU A 40 -4.04 -16.97 -9.25
CA GLU A 40 -4.88 -18.07 -8.79
C GLU A 40 -4.31 -18.60 -7.47
N ILE A 41 -5.07 -18.46 -6.39
CA ILE A 41 -4.69 -18.98 -5.08
C ILE A 41 -5.02 -20.46 -5.09
N PHE A 42 -4.03 -21.29 -5.38
CA PHE A 42 -4.18 -22.74 -5.26
C PHE A 42 -4.31 -23.11 -3.78
N PRO A 43 -5.33 -23.89 -3.39
CA PRO A 43 -5.44 -24.35 -2.02
C PRO A 43 -4.23 -25.21 -1.68
N LEU A 44 -3.65 -24.97 -0.50
CA LEU A 44 -2.58 -25.80 0.03
C LEU A 44 -3.04 -27.26 0.10
N SER A 45 -2.16 -28.19 -0.32
CA SER A 45 -2.40 -29.62 -0.12
C SER A 45 -2.58 -29.92 1.39
N PRO A 46 -3.31 -30.98 1.76
CA PRO A 46 -3.49 -31.36 3.16
C PRO A 46 -2.15 -31.50 3.90
N LEU A 47 -1.12 -32.05 3.24
CA LEU A 47 0.23 -32.19 3.80
C LEU A 47 0.89 -30.82 4.04
N SER A 48 0.83 -29.90 3.08
CA SER A 48 1.38 -28.55 3.25
C SER A 48 0.65 -27.78 4.35
N ARG A 49 -0.67 -27.90 4.43
CA ARG A 49 -1.47 -27.29 5.51
C ARG A 49 -1.08 -27.87 6.88
N HIS A 50 -0.91 -29.18 6.99
CA HIS A 50 -0.47 -29.81 8.23
C HIS A 50 0.94 -29.34 8.62
N ARG A 51 1.90 -29.32 7.67
CA ARG A 51 3.25 -28.79 7.91
C ARG A 51 3.24 -27.33 8.36
N LEU A 52 2.39 -26.50 7.75
CA LEU A 52 2.23 -25.10 8.14
C LEU A 52 1.55 -24.92 9.51
N SER A 53 0.76 -25.91 9.96
CA SER A 53 0.13 -25.88 11.29
C SER A 53 1.10 -26.19 12.44
N ILE A 54 2.19 -26.90 12.16
CA ILE A 54 3.19 -27.28 13.17
C ILE A 54 4.38 -26.32 13.22
N VAL A 55 4.64 -25.56 12.15
CA VAL A 55 5.69 -24.53 12.14
C VAL A 55 5.13 -23.18 12.56
N LYS A 56 5.92 -22.42 13.31
CA LYS A 56 5.57 -21.06 13.69
C LYS A 56 5.53 -20.17 12.44
N ARG A 57 4.52 -19.31 12.35
CA ARG A 57 4.44 -18.30 11.29
C ARG A 57 5.61 -17.31 11.43
N LYS A 58 6.23 -16.99 10.30
CA LYS A 58 7.25 -15.94 10.24
C LYS A 58 6.61 -14.57 10.41
N ILE A 59 7.42 -13.59 10.79
CA ILE A 59 6.99 -12.20 11.02
C ILE A 59 7.37 -11.37 9.80
N LEU A 60 6.41 -10.60 9.29
CA LEU A 60 6.65 -9.59 8.26
C LEU A 60 6.43 -8.21 8.87
N VAL A 61 7.53 -7.48 9.00
CA VAL A 61 7.58 -6.11 9.49
C VAL A 61 7.32 -5.18 8.32
N LEU A 62 6.34 -4.29 8.46
CA LEU A 62 5.86 -3.40 7.41
C LEU A 62 6.06 -1.95 7.84
N ASP A 63 6.80 -1.19 7.03
CA ASP A 63 6.78 0.28 7.11
C ASP A 63 5.47 0.86 6.51
N LEU A 64 5.18 2.13 6.77
CA LEU A 64 3.96 2.80 6.33
C LEU A 64 4.21 3.79 5.19
N ASP A 65 4.85 4.92 5.49
CA ASP A 65 5.02 6.04 4.57
C ASP A 65 6.01 5.69 3.45
N GLU A 66 5.64 5.97 2.21
CA GLU A 66 6.36 5.56 0.99
C GLU A 66 6.51 4.04 0.80
N THR A 67 5.93 3.22 1.70
CA THR A 67 5.91 1.75 1.59
C THR A 67 4.52 1.22 1.27
N LEU A 68 3.55 1.44 2.17
CA LEU A 68 2.14 1.02 2.01
C LEU A 68 1.21 2.18 1.64
N ILE A 69 1.60 3.40 1.98
CA ILE A 69 0.84 4.62 1.74
C ILE A 69 1.77 5.77 1.35
N HIS A 70 1.22 6.82 0.80
CA HIS A 70 1.84 8.13 0.68
C HIS A 70 0.97 9.15 1.39
N SER A 71 1.55 10.12 2.09
CA SER A 71 0.78 11.18 2.75
C SER A 71 1.43 12.55 2.65
N HIS A 72 0.60 13.59 2.72
CA HIS A 72 1.04 14.97 2.88
C HIS A 72 0.09 15.71 3.83
N HIS A 73 0.59 16.79 4.44
CA HIS A 73 -0.18 17.63 5.35
C HIS A 73 -0.48 19.00 4.73
N ASP A 74 -1.47 19.70 5.30
CA ASP A 74 -1.87 21.05 4.87
C ASP A 74 -0.65 21.96 4.65
N GLY A 75 -0.57 22.61 3.48
CA GLY A 75 0.47 23.59 3.16
C GLY A 75 1.70 23.07 2.43
N VAL A 76 1.83 21.74 2.22
CA VAL A 76 2.95 21.15 1.47
C VAL A 76 2.41 20.41 0.24
N ALA A 77 2.43 21.07 -0.92
CA ALA A 77 2.15 20.40 -2.20
C ALA A 77 3.35 19.51 -2.57
N ARG A 78 3.14 18.19 -2.66
CA ARG A 78 4.17 17.26 -3.18
C ARG A 78 3.82 16.85 -4.62
N PRO A 79 4.79 16.90 -5.55
CA PRO A 79 4.55 16.63 -6.98
C PRO A 79 4.37 15.14 -7.33
N THR A 80 4.47 14.24 -6.35
CA THR A 80 4.44 12.77 -6.55
C THR A 80 3.04 12.23 -6.86
N VAL A 81 1.98 12.95 -6.47
CA VAL A 81 0.60 12.59 -6.80
C VAL A 81 0.11 13.47 -7.94
N ARG A 82 -0.51 12.87 -8.96
CA ARG A 82 -1.11 13.64 -10.07
C ARG A 82 -2.05 14.70 -9.50
N PHE A 83 -1.84 15.95 -9.91
CA PHE A 83 -2.64 17.09 -9.48
C PHE A 83 -4.13 16.76 -9.55
N GLY A 84 -4.85 16.89 -8.43
CA GLY A 84 -6.29 16.63 -8.33
C GLY A 84 -6.69 15.19 -8.01
N THR A 85 -5.77 14.27 -7.74
CA THR A 85 -6.13 12.91 -7.28
C THR A 85 -6.65 12.99 -5.84
N PRO A 86 -7.91 12.63 -5.56
CA PRO A 86 -8.46 12.70 -4.21
C PRO A 86 -7.73 11.73 -3.29
N PRO A 87 -7.57 12.07 -1.99
CA PRO A 87 -7.06 11.12 -1.00
C PRO A 87 -8.03 9.95 -0.82
N ASP A 88 -7.51 8.78 -0.49
CA ASP A 88 -8.32 7.62 -0.08
C ASP A 88 -8.99 7.87 1.29
N PHE A 89 -8.27 8.55 2.19
CA PHE A 89 -8.81 9.02 3.45
C PHE A 89 -8.04 10.22 4.00
N ILE A 90 -8.72 10.99 4.86
CA ILE A 90 -8.13 12.15 5.55
C ILE A 90 -8.07 11.83 7.04
N LEU A 91 -6.88 11.96 7.61
CA LEU A 91 -6.67 11.86 9.05
C LEU A 91 -6.61 13.25 9.67
N LYS A 92 -7.26 13.43 10.82
CA LYS A 92 -7.20 14.66 11.61
C LYS A 92 -6.58 14.31 12.96
N VAL A 93 -5.36 14.73 13.19
CA VAL A 93 -4.62 14.46 14.44
C VAL A 93 -4.23 15.77 15.10
N LYS A 94 -4.05 15.77 16.42
CA LYS A 94 -3.63 16.96 17.17
C LYS A 94 -2.16 16.81 17.55
N ILE A 95 -1.28 17.57 16.89
CA ILE A 95 0.16 17.62 17.20
C ILE A 95 0.38 18.93 17.96
N ASP A 96 0.93 18.85 19.18
CA ASP A 96 1.18 20.03 20.03
C ASP A 96 -0.03 20.96 20.15
N ARG A 97 -1.22 20.38 20.34
CA ARG A 97 -2.53 21.06 20.43
C ARG A 97 -3.03 21.70 19.13
N HIS A 98 -2.26 21.64 18.05
CA HIS A 98 -2.66 22.14 16.75
C HIS A 98 -3.27 21.00 15.91
N PRO A 99 -4.48 21.18 15.35
CA PRO A 99 -5.05 20.18 14.46
C PRO A 99 -4.30 20.18 13.13
N VAL A 100 -3.78 19.02 12.75
CA VAL A 100 -3.11 18.79 11.47
C VAL A 100 -3.92 17.77 10.67
N ARG A 101 -4.16 18.08 9.39
CA ARG A 101 -4.80 17.15 8.46
C ARG A 101 -3.75 16.47 7.61
N PHE A 102 -3.84 15.16 7.51
CA PHE A 102 -3.05 14.35 6.60
C PHE A 102 -3.97 13.81 5.51
N PHE A 103 -3.62 14.08 4.27
CA PHE A 103 -4.25 13.53 3.07
C PHE A 103 -3.45 12.28 2.71
N VAL A 104 -4.10 11.11 2.80
CA VAL A 104 -3.44 9.82 2.66
C VAL A 104 -3.90 9.14 1.39
N HIS A 105 -2.94 8.70 0.59
CA HIS A 105 -3.10 7.91 -0.61
C HIS A 105 -2.58 6.51 -0.35
N LYS A 106 -3.38 5.49 -0.63
CA LYS A 106 -3.00 4.09 -0.49
C LYS A 106 -2.12 3.69 -1.66
N ARG A 107 -1.09 2.89 -1.40
CA ARG A 107 -0.38 2.23 -2.49
C ARG A 107 -1.39 1.36 -3.25
N PRO A 108 -1.41 1.40 -4.59
CA PRO A 108 -2.30 0.55 -5.37
C PRO A 108 -2.21 -0.90 -4.91
N HIS A 109 -3.37 -1.52 -4.68
CA HIS A 109 -3.52 -2.92 -4.24
C HIS A 109 -3.05 -3.23 -2.81
N VAL A 110 -2.80 -2.23 -1.96
CA VAL A 110 -2.38 -2.47 -0.57
C VAL A 110 -3.35 -3.35 0.23
N ASP A 111 -4.67 -3.21 0.02
CA ASP A 111 -5.66 -4.04 0.74
C ASP A 111 -5.53 -5.51 0.39
N PHE A 112 -5.45 -5.79 -0.92
CA PHE A 112 -5.25 -7.13 -1.45
C PHE A 112 -3.91 -7.70 -0.97
N PHE A 113 -2.84 -6.91 -1.03
CA PHE A 113 -1.55 -7.31 -0.48
C PHE A 113 -1.68 -7.74 0.98
N LEU A 114 -2.27 -6.91 1.84
CA LEU A 114 -2.47 -7.19 3.27
C LEU A 114 -3.36 -8.44 3.49
N ASP A 115 -4.41 -8.63 2.68
CA ASP A 115 -5.28 -9.83 2.75
C ASP A 115 -4.50 -11.12 2.44
N ILE A 116 -3.57 -11.07 1.49
CA ILE A 116 -2.78 -12.24 1.11
C ILE A 116 -1.67 -12.51 2.13
N VAL A 117 -0.85 -11.51 2.45
CA VAL A 117 0.32 -11.73 3.32
C VAL A 117 -0.07 -12.02 4.77
N SER A 118 -1.23 -11.51 5.24
CA SER A 118 -1.77 -11.83 6.56
C SER A 118 -2.25 -13.28 6.72
N GLN A 119 -2.31 -14.06 5.64
CA GLN A 119 -2.53 -15.52 5.70
C GLN A 119 -1.23 -16.30 5.93
N TRP A 120 -0.08 -15.72 5.57
CA TRP A 120 1.22 -16.39 5.62
C TRP A 120 2.06 -15.92 6.80
N TYR A 121 2.08 -14.60 7.05
CA TYR A 121 2.93 -13.95 8.05
C TYR A 121 2.13 -13.33 9.20
N GLU A 122 2.71 -13.33 10.39
CA GLU A 122 2.28 -12.40 11.43
C GLU A 122 2.76 -11.00 11.04
N LEU A 123 1.84 -10.04 10.91
CA LEU A 123 2.16 -8.70 10.45
C LEU A 123 2.45 -7.78 11.64
N VAL A 124 3.55 -7.04 11.53
CA VAL A 124 3.96 -6.04 12.53
C VAL A 124 4.16 -4.71 11.81
N VAL A 125 3.50 -3.66 12.27
CA VAL A 125 3.81 -2.30 11.79
C VAL A 125 5.05 -1.83 12.53
N PHE A 126 6.07 -1.38 11.81
CA PHE A 126 7.18 -0.65 12.41
C PHE A 126 7.48 0.54 11.53
N THR A 127 7.19 1.75 12.00
CA THR A 127 7.36 2.99 11.23
C THR A 127 8.20 4.02 11.98
N ALA A 128 8.97 4.82 11.23
CA ALA A 128 9.67 5.98 11.77
C ALA A 128 8.75 7.19 12.00
N SER A 129 7.43 7.04 11.82
CA SER A 129 6.43 8.09 12.06
C SER A 129 5.96 8.14 13.52
N MET A 130 5.41 9.29 13.94
CA MET A 130 4.85 9.46 15.29
C MET A 130 3.66 8.54 15.49
N GLU A 131 3.51 8.00 16.70
CA GLU A 131 2.41 7.11 17.07
C GLU A 131 1.03 7.70 16.75
N ILE A 132 0.79 8.97 17.09
CA ILE A 132 -0.52 9.61 16.86
C ILE A 132 -0.99 9.56 15.40
N TYR A 133 -0.04 9.57 14.46
CA TYR A 133 -0.30 9.46 13.03
C TYR A 133 -0.27 7.99 12.58
N GLY A 134 0.79 7.26 12.93
CA GLY A 134 1.01 5.87 12.49
C GLY A 134 -0.08 4.92 12.99
N ALA A 135 -0.58 5.11 14.22
CA ALA A 135 -1.69 4.33 14.76
C ALA A 135 -2.97 4.55 13.95
N ALA A 136 -3.29 5.81 13.63
CA ALA A 136 -4.47 6.16 12.86
C ALA A 136 -4.41 5.62 11.42
N VAL A 137 -3.24 5.66 10.77
CA VAL A 137 -3.03 5.02 9.46
C VAL A 137 -3.20 3.50 9.58
N ALA A 138 -2.56 2.87 10.56
CA ALA A 138 -2.64 1.42 10.75
C ALA A 138 -4.08 0.95 11.02
N GLU A 139 -4.90 1.72 11.73
CA GLU A 139 -6.33 1.41 11.92
C GLU A 139 -7.12 1.49 10.60
N LYS A 140 -6.87 2.51 9.77
CA LYS A 140 -7.51 2.64 8.46
C LYS A 140 -7.11 1.51 7.51
N LEU A 141 -5.85 1.09 7.53
CA LEU A 141 -5.38 -0.04 6.75
C LEU A 141 -5.91 -1.37 7.31
N ASP A 142 -5.91 -1.57 8.62
CA ASP A 142 -6.39 -2.80 9.26
C ASP A 142 -7.88 -3.04 8.99
N ASN A 143 -8.69 -1.97 8.97
CA ASN A 143 -10.12 -2.03 8.70
C ASN A 143 -10.86 -3.08 9.57
N ASN A 144 -10.54 -3.11 10.87
CA ASN A 144 -11.08 -4.04 11.87
C ASN A 144 -10.80 -5.53 11.61
N ARG A 145 -9.87 -5.87 10.71
CA ARG A 145 -9.44 -7.27 10.48
C ARG A 145 -8.61 -7.80 11.64
N GLY A 146 -7.97 -6.92 12.41
CA GLY A 146 -7.10 -7.27 13.54
C GLY A 146 -5.81 -7.96 13.11
N ILE A 147 -5.32 -7.68 11.91
CA ILE A 147 -4.08 -8.23 11.33
C ILE A 147 -2.86 -7.35 11.65
N LEU A 148 -3.05 -6.06 11.95
CA LEU A 148 -1.99 -5.11 12.29
C LEU A 148 -2.01 -4.73 13.79
N ARG A 149 -2.04 -5.71 14.70
CA ARG A 149 -2.14 -5.45 16.16
C ARG A 149 -0.84 -5.02 16.82
N ARG A 150 0.28 -5.59 16.40
CA ARG A 150 1.61 -5.26 16.92
C ARG A 150 2.17 -4.07 16.14
N ARG A 151 2.49 -2.98 16.84
CA ARG A 151 2.86 -1.71 16.22
C ARG A 151 4.01 -1.06 16.98
N TYR A 152 5.00 -0.59 16.23
CA TYR A 152 6.15 0.15 16.72
C TYR A 152 6.26 1.44 15.91
N TYR A 153 6.51 2.52 16.62
CA TYR A 153 6.56 3.89 16.11
C TYR A 153 7.92 4.53 16.37
N ARG A 154 8.08 5.79 15.97
CA ARG A 154 9.32 6.57 16.11
C ARG A 154 10.01 6.45 17.47
N GLN A 155 9.27 6.44 18.58
CA GLN A 155 9.87 6.33 19.93
C GLN A 155 10.58 4.99 20.20
N HIS A 156 10.34 3.98 19.36
CA HIS A 156 11.01 2.67 19.43
C HIS A 156 12.18 2.56 18.45
N CYS A 157 12.42 3.57 17.61
CA CYS A 157 13.57 3.63 16.73
C CYS A 157 14.79 4.22 17.45
N THR A 158 15.99 3.85 17.01
CA THR A 158 17.22 4.52 17.44
C THR A 158 17.54 5.66 16.46
N PRO A 159 17.63 6.92 16.92
CA PRO A 159 18.01 8.02 16.05
C PRO A 159 19.52 7.96 15.75
N GLU A 160 19.89 7.85 14.48
CA GLU A 160 21.28 7.79 14.03
C GLU A 160 21.49 8.65 12.78
N MET A 161 22.41 9.62 12.86
CA MET A 161 22.86 10.42 11.70
C MET A 161 21.71 11.03 10.88
N GLY A 162 20.68 11.54 11.54
CA GLY A 162 19.50 12.14 10.88
C GLY A 162 18.50 11.13 10.30
N SER A 163 18.67 9.84 10.57
CA SER A 163 17.75 8.76 10.23
C SER A 163 17.26 8.03 11.49
N TYR A 164 16.35 7.10 11.31
CA TYR A 164 15.78 6.26 12.36
C TYR A 164 16.03 4.80 12.00
N THR A 165 16.81 4.09 12.82
CA THR A 165 17.06 2.66 12.64
C THR A 165 16.04 1.84 13.44
N LYS A 166 15.62 0.71 12.88
CA LYS A 166 14.62 -0.19 13.45
C LYS A 166 15.34 -1.42 14.01
N ASP A 167 15.30 -1.58 15.33
CA ASP A 167 15.84 -2.77 15.99
C ASP A 167 14.83 -3.92 15.90
N LEU A 168 15.09 -4.89 15.01
CA LEU A 168 14.22 -6.04 14.80
C LEU A 168 14.30 -7.05 15.96
N SER A 169 15.37 -7.01 16.77
CA SER A 169 15.50 -7.90 17.93
C SER A 169 14.46 -7.57 19.02
N ALA A 170 13.99 -6.33 19.07
CA ALA A 170 12.88 -5.91 19.93
C ALA A 170 11.54 -6.58 19.55
N ILE A 171 11.40 -7.06 18.31
CA ILE A 171 10.20 -7.73 17.81
C ILE A 171 10.27 -9.25 18.02
N CYS A 172 11.41 -9.86 17.73
CA CYS A 172 11.65 -11.29 17.87
C CYS A 172 13.14 -11.58 18.04
N SER A 173 13.48 -12.46 18.98
CA SER A 173 14.86 -12.90 19.19
C SER A 173 15.39 -13.77 18.04
N ASP A 174 14.52 -14.52 17.36
CA ASP A 174 14.87 -15.34 16.19
C ASP A 174 14.72 -14.51 14.90
N LEU A 175 15.80 -13.82 14.52
CA LEU A 175 15.82 -12.95 13.33
C LEU A 175 15.69 -13.73 12.01
N ALA A 176 15.99 -15.04 11.98
CA ALA A 176 15.77 -15.86 10.78
C ALA A 176 14.27 -16.06 10.47
N SER A 177 13.41 -15.76 11.43
CA SER A 177 11.95 -15.76 11.29
C SER A 177 11.35 -14.40 10.93
N VAL A 178 12.16 -13.34 10.82
CA VAL A 178 11.71 -11.97 10.58
C VAL A 178 12.13 -11.48 9.20
N PHE A 179 11.21 -10.82 8.50
CA PHE A 179 11.49 -10.05 7.29
C PHE A 179 11.01 -8.62 7.48
N ILE A 180 11.70 -7.66 6.88
CA ILE A 180 11.27 -6.25 6.87
C ILE A 180 11.05 -5.76 5.45
N LEU A 181 9.96 -5.02 5.26
CA LEU A 181 9.60 -4.32 4.04
C LEU A 181 9.61 -2.81 4.32
N ASP A 182 10.58 -2.12 3.73
CA ASP A 182 10.85 -0.71 4.01
C ASP A 182 11.52 -0.05 2.80
N ASN A 183 11.23 1.22 2.54
CA ASN A 183 11.80 1.96 1.43
C ASN A 183 13.11 2.68 1.81
N SER A 184 13.49 2.71 3.10
CA SER A 184 14.67 3.41 3.60
C SER A 184 15.79 2.44 4.01
N PRO A 185 16.91 2.38 3.26
CA PRO A 185 18.07 1.57 3.63
C PRO A 185 18.66 1.85 5.00
N GLY A 186 18.46 3.07 5.52
CA GLY A 186 18.85 3.42 6.88
C GLY A 186 18.08 2.63 7.95
N ALA A 187 16.79 2.32 7.70
CA ALA A 187 15.92 1.70 8.67
C ALA A 187 16.35 0.28 9.06
N TYR A 188 16.89 -0.48 8.11
CA TYR A 188 17.33 -1.88 8.30
C TYR A 188 18.83 -2.06 8.12
N ARG A 189 19.62 -1.00 8.31
CA ARG A 189 21.09 -1.03 8.14
C ARG A 189 21.78 -2.18 8.88
N ALA A 190 21.29 -2.55 10.06
CA ALA A 190 21.82 -3.65 10.86
C ALA A 190 21.42 -5.05 10.36
N TYR A 191 20.48 -5.15 9.40
CA TYR A 191 19.85 -6.39 8.98
C TYR A 191 19.67 -6.55 7.43
N PRO A 192 20.69 -6.29 6.59
CA PRO A 192 20.54 -6.32 5.14
C PRO A 192 20.10 -7.66 4.49
N PRO A 193 20.40 -8.86 5.03
CA PRO A 193 19.96 -10.11 4.39
C PRO A 193 18.45 -10.39 4.51
N ILE A 194 17.74 -9.70 5.41
CA ILE A 194 16.32 -9.94 5.72
C ILE A 194 15.42 -8.77 5.33
N SER A 195 15.98 -7.78 4.63
CA SER A 195 15.27 -6.61 4.12
C SER A 195 14.86 -6.79 2.67
N VAL A 196 13.65 -6.33 2.35
CA VAL A 196 13.16 -6.19 0.98
C VAL A 196 12.95 -4.70 0.72
N ASP A 197 13.80 -4.14 -0.13
CA ASP A 197 13.72 -2.75 -0.55
C ASP A 197 12.48 -2.54 -1.42
N VAL A 198 11.69 -1.52 -1.09
CA VAL A 198 10.56 -1.13 -1.93
C VAL A 198 10.85 0.19 -2.61
N LEU A 199 11.02 0.14 -3.93
CA LEU A 199 11.12 1.31 -4.80
C LEU A 199 9.75 1.97 -5.05
#